data_AF-A0A9X8VLZ8-F1
#
_entry.id   AF-A0A9X8VLZ8-F1
#
_cell.length_a   1.000
_cell.length_b   1.000
_cell.length_c   1.000
_cell.angle_alpha   90.00
_cell.angle_beta   90.00
_cell.angle_gamma   90.00
#
_symmetry.space_group_name_H-M   'P 1'
#
loop_
_entity.id
_entity.type
_entity.pdbx_description
1 polymer ?
#
loop_
_entity_poly.entity_id
_entity_poly.type
_entity_poly.pdbx_seq_one_letter_code
_entity_poly.pdbx_strand_id
1 'polypeptide(L)'
;MVDISNITAFAKSVVECATAEALRELIGAGASNLAIGTTSTTAKAGDWKPASADLPAATTGAIGGVKMAAAMADLTAAPTQADFNGLLAKLRASGVLVT
;
A
#
# COMPACT_ATOMS: atom_id res chain seq x y z
N MET A 1 -8.65 -20.72 -36.91
CA MET A 1 -8.72 -21.85 -35.96
C MET A 1 -7.37 -21.94 -35.27
N VAL A 2 -7.31 -22.10 -33.95
CA VAL A 2 -6.05 -22.27 -33.22
C VAL A 2 -5.49 -23.66 -33.56
N ASP A 3 -4.23 -23.76 -33.96
CA ASP A 3 -3.56 -25.05 -34.15
C ASP A 3 -3.33 -25.71 -32.78
N ILE A 4 -3.83 -26.93 -32.63
CA ILE A 4 -3.77 -27.72 -31.40
C ILE A 4 -3.07 -29.07 -31.63
N SER A 5 -2.38 -29.23 -32.76
CA SER A 5 -1.78 -30.51 -33.18
C SER A 5 -0.74 -31.05 -32.18
N ASN A 6 -0.17 -30.19 -31.33
CA ASN A 6 0.83 -30.55 -30.33
C ASN A 6 0.27 -30.69 -28.89
N ILE A 7 -1.04 -30.57 -28.67
CA ILE A 7 -1.63 -30.50 -27.32
C ILE A 7 -1.27 -31.73 -26.46
N THR A 8 -1.21 -32.92 -27.06
CA THR A 8 -0.84 -34.16 -26.35
C THR A 8 0.60 -34.12 -25.84
N ALA A 9 1.53 -33.52 -26.60
CA ALA A 9 2.92 -33.37 -26.17
C ALA A 9 3.03 -32.36 -25.02
N PHE A 10 2.35 -31.22 -25.14
CA PHE A 10 2.30 -30.20 -24.10
C PHE A 10 1.65 -30.74 -22.81
N ALA A 11 0.51 -31.42 -22.90
CA ALA A 11 -0.19 -31.98 -21.74
C ALA A 11 0.66 -33.05 -21.01
N LYS A 12 1.40 -33.87 -21.76
CA LYS A 12 2.36 -34.82 -21.16
C LYS A 12 3.46 -34.10 -20.41
N SER A 13 4.08 -33.07 -21.00
CA SER A 13 5.11 -32.28 -20.31
C SER A 13 4.59 -31.62 -19.02
N VAL A 14 3.32 -31.18 -19.00
CA VAL A 14 2.69 -30.61 -17.79
C VAL A 14 2.53 -31.67 -16.69
N VAL A 15 2.11 -32.89 -17.03
CA VAL A 15 1.91 -33.99 -16.06
C VAL A 15 3.25 -34.53 -15.54
N GLU A 16 4.30 -34.50 -16.35
CA GLU A 16 5.63 -34.99 -16.00
C GLU A 16 6.47 -33.99 -15.18
N CYS A 17 6.02 -32.73 -15.03
CA CYS A 17 6.71 -31.75 -14.20
C CYS A 17 6.79 -32.19 -12.73
N ALA A 18 8.01 -32.47 -12.25
CA ALA A 18 8.24 -32.90 -10.87
C ALA A 18 8.11 -31.77 -9.83
N THR A 19 8.20 -30.50 -10.25
CA THR A 19 8.17 -29.32 -9.37
C THR A 19 7.34 -28.19 -9.96
N ALA A 20 6.83 -27.31 -9.10
CA ALA A 20 6.11 -26.11 -9.54
C ALA A 20 6.98 -25.14 -10.36
N GLU A 21 8.31 -25.17 -10.17
CA GLU A 21 9.25 -24.35 -10.93
C GLU A 21 9.38 -24.82 -12.38
N ALA A 22 9.52 -26.13 -12.60
CA ALA A 22 9.54 -26.71 -13.93
C ALA A 22 8.24 -26.43 -14.71
N LEU A 23 7.09 -26.46 -14.01
CA LEU A 23 5.81 -26.11 -14.63
C LEU A 23 5.74 -24.63 -15.06
N ARG A 24 6.22 -23.70 -14.22
CA ARG A 24 6.23 -22.27 -14.54
C ARG A 24 7.15 -21.95 -15.72
N GLU A 25 8.30 -22.61 -15.79
CA GLU A 25 9.21 -22.51 -16.94
C GLU A 25 8.54 -23.02 -18.21
N LEU A 26 7.92 -24.20 -18.15
CA LEU A 26 7.22 -24.81 -19.29
C LEU A 26 6.12 -23.93 -19.88
N ILE A 27 5.38 -23.20 -19.04
CA ILE A 27 4.31 -22.29 -19.50
C ILE A 27 4.80 -20.85 -19.77
N GLY A 28 6.10 -20.58 -19.63
CA GLY A 28 6.69 -19.25 -19.85
C GLY A 28 6.30 -18.20 -18.80
N ALA A 29 5.89 -18.62 -17.59
CA ALA A 29 5.50 -17.72 -16.51
C ALA A 29 6.71 -17.07 -15.78
N GLY A 30 7.94 -17.51 -16.08
CA GLY A 30 9.16 -17.04 -15.43
C GLY A 30 9.27 -17.51 -13.96
N ALA A 31 10.19 -16.90 -13.20
CA ALA A 31 10.44 -17.26 -11.80
C ALA A 31 9.43 -16.67 -10.80
N SER A 32 8.44 -15.89 -11.27
CA SER A 32 7.53 -15.14 -10.42
C SER A 32 6.61 -16.07 -9.61
N ASN A 33 6.86 -16.13 -8.31
CA ASN A 33 6.01 -16.82 -7.32
C ASN A 33 5.11 -15.86 -6.55
N LEU A 34 4.77 -14.73 -7.16
CA LEU A 34 4.11 -13.63 -6.46
C LEU A 34 2.66 -14.00 -6.16
N ALA A 35 2.38 -14.30 -4.90
CA ALA A 35 1.01 -14.44 -4.42
C ALA A 35 0.41 -13.06 -4.11
N ILE A 36 -0.79 -12.81 -4.62
CA ILE A 36 -1.56 -11.59 -4.33
C ILE A 36 -2.46 -11.85 -3.12
N GLY A 37 -2.39 -10.97 -2.11
CA GLY A 37 -3.15 -11.11 -0.88
C GLY A 37 -2.95 -9.97 0.12
N THR A 38 -3.61 -10.06 1.27
CA THR A 38 -3.57 -9.04 2.33
C THR A 38 -2.59 -9.36 3.47
N THR A 39 -1.93 -10.52 3.42
CA THR A 39 -0.95 -10.92 4.45
C THR A 39 0.38 -10.17 4.28
N SER A 40 1.24 -10.20 5.31
CA SER A 40 2.55 -9.55 5.27
C SER A 40 3.52 -10.19 4.27
N THR A 41 3.29 -11.44 3.88
CA THR A 41 4.17 -12.21 2.96
C THR A 41 3.66 -12.25 1.53
N THR A 42 2.51 -11.62 1.24
CA THR A 42 1.91 -11.57 -0.09
C THR A 42 1.95 -10.15 -0.63
N ALA A 43 2.14 -9.99 -1.94
CA ALA A 43 2.00 -8.69 -2.56
C ALA A 43 0.54 -8.22 -2.51
N LYS A 44 0.35 -6.91 -2.35
CA LYS A 44 -0.97 -6.29 -2.46
C LYS A 44 -1.36 -6.17 -3.94
N ALA A 45 -2.66 -6.17 -4.21
CA ALA A 45 -3.17 -5.97 -5.57
C ALA A 45 -2.72 -4.60 -6.12
N GLY A 46 -2.55 -4.48 -7.45
CA GLY A 46 -2.02 -3.25 -8.06
C GLY A 46 -2.92 -2.01 -7.89
N ASP A 47 -4.21 -2.22 -7.66
CA ASP A 47 -5.20 -1.19 -7.36
C ASP A 47 -5.29 -0.85 -5.86
N TRP A 48 -4.60 -1.59 -5.00
CA TRP A 48 -4.64 -1.39 -3.55
C TRP A 48 -4.25 0.04 -3.16
N LYS A 49 -4.95 0.56 -2.14
CA LYS A 49 -4.66 1.84 -1.49
C LYS A 49 -4.67 1.61 0.02
N PRO A 50 -3.70 2.19 0.75
CA PRO A 50 -3.64 2.04 2.20
C PRO A 50 -4.86 2.69 2.86
N ALA A 51 -5.47 1.99 3.82
CA ALA A 51 -6.41 2.60 4.75
C ALA A 51 -5.64 3.44 5.77
N SER A 52 -6.30 4.35 6.48
CA SER A 52 -5.64 5.18 7.51
C SER A 52 -4.92 4.36 8.59
N ALA A 53 -5.42 3.16 8.90
CA ALA A 53 -4.79 2.23 9.84
C ALA A 53 -3.48 1.60 9.32
N ASP A 54 -3.28 1.58 8.00
CA ASP A 54 -2.06 1.07 7.36
C ASP A 54 -0.94 2.12 7.29
N LEU A 55 -1.27 3.41 7.49
CA LEU A 55 -0.27 4.47 7.55
C LEU A 55 0.20 4.69 8.99
N PRO A 56 1.51 4.56 9.28
CA PRO A 56 2.04 4.99 10.55
C PRO A 56 1.84 6.51 10.72
N ALA A 57 1.71 6.96 11.96
CA ALA A 57 1.69 8.38 12.25
C ALA A 57 3.02 9.03 11.84
N ALA A 58 2.97 10.26 11.32
CA ALA A 58 4.16 11.03 11.02
C ALA A 58 5.04 11.22 12.28
N THR A 59 6.35 11.15 12.11
CA THR A 59 7.33 11.42 13.17
C THR A 59 8.37 12.43 12.67
N THR A 60 9.23 12.91 13.56
CA THR A 60 10.35 13.79 13.16
C THR A 60 11.42 13.07 12.33
N GLY A 61 11.43 11.73 12.32
CA GLY A 61 12.43 10.92 11.60
C GLY A 61 11.87 10.14 10.40
N ALA A 62 10.56 10.13 10.19
CA ALA A 62 9.92 9.36 9.13
C ALA A 62 8.61 9.99 8.66
N ILE A 63 8.35 9.87 7.36
CA ILE A 63 7.08 10.24 6.75
C ILE A 63 5.96 9.33 7.27
N GLY A 64 4.76 9.90 7.41
CA GLY A 64 3.58 9.19 7.85
C GLY A 64 2.32 10.03 7.70
N GLY A 65 1.19 9.50 8.14
CA GLY A 65 -0.10 10.20 8.11
C GLY A 65 -0.25 11.22 9.24
N VAL A 66 -0.96 12.31 8.96
CA VAL A 66 -1.47 13.27 9.95
C VAL A 66 -3.00 13.29 9.91
N LYS A 67 -3.62 13.69 11.02
CA LYS A 67 -5.07 13.94 11.03
C LYS A 67 -5.36 15.33 10.48
N MET A 68 -6.57 15.51 9.98
CA MET A 68 -7.08 16.85 9.70
C MET A 68 -7.17 17.65 11.01
N ALA A 69 -6.64 18.86 11.03
CA ALA A 69 -6.77 19.74 12.19
C ALA A 69 -8.22 20.21 12.35
N ALA A 70 -8.65 20.39 13.59
CA ALA A 70 -9.96 20.98 13.88
C ALA A 70 -10.03 22.40 13.31
N ALA A 71 -11.18 22.78 12.76
CA ALA A 71 -11.39 24.09 12.15
C ALA A 71 -11.06 25.22 13.15
N MET A 72 -10.36 26.25 12.68
CA MET A 72 -10.15 27.52 13.38
C MET A 72 -11.10 28.56 12.78
N ALA A 73 -11.77 29.34 13.62
CA ALA A 73 -12.58 30.45 13.14
C ALA A 73 -11.67 31.55 12.58
N ASP A 74 -12.11 32.20 11.50
CA ASP A 74 -11.39 33.34 10.93
C ASP A 74 -11.40 34.53 11.90
N LEU A 75 -10.23 35.16 12.04
CA LEU A 75 -10.09 36.34 12.88
C LEU A 75 -10.54 37.57 12.13
N THR A 76 -11.41 38.36 12.76
CA THR A 76 -11.87 39.65 12.24
C THR A 76 -11.08 40.84 12.81
N ALA A 77 -10.25 40.60 13.82
CA ALA A 77 -9.36 41.55 14.45
C ALA A 77 -7.89 41.12 14.30
N ALA A 78 -6.95 41.98 14.70
CA ALA A 78 -5.53 41.65 14.72
C ALA A 78 -5.27 40.41 15.61
N PRO A 79 -4.49 39.41 15.14
CA PRO A 79 -4.22 38.20 15.91
C PRO A 79 -3.53 38.48 17.24
N THR A 80 -3.97 37.80 18.29
CA THR A 80 -3.37 37.86 19.62
C THR A 80 -2.49 36.64 19.89
N GLN A 81 -1.69 36.71 20.97
CA GLN A 81 -0.93 35.54 21.44
C GLN A 81 -1.83 34.35 21.79
N ALA A 82 -3.05 34.61 22.27
CA ALA A 82 -4.01 33.55 22.60
C ALA A 82 -4.46 32.81 21.33
N ASP A 83 -4.73 33.54 20.24
CA ASP A 83 -5.10 32.95 18.95
C ASP A 83 -3.98 32.07 18.40
N PHE A 84 -2.73 32.54 18.50
CA PHE A 84 -1.55 31.78 18.08
C PHE A 84 -1.37 30.50 18.90
N ASN A 85 -1.44 30.59 20.23
CA ASN A 85 -1.34 29.41 21.10
C ASN A 85 -2.50 28.43 20.87
N GLY A 86 -3.70 28.94 20.54
CA GLY A 86 -4.84 28.14 20.10
C GLY A 86 -4.54 27.36 18.82
N LEU A 87 -3.93 28.01 17.81
CA LEU A 87 -3.50 27.34 16.58
C LEU A 87 -2.47 26.25 16.85
N LEU A 88 -1.45 26.57 17.65
CA LEU A 88 -0.42 25.62 18.06
C LEU A 88 -1.01 24.40 18.76
N ALA A 89 -2.02 24.59 19.62
CA ALA A 89 -2.72 23.49 20.28
C ALA A 89 -3.45 22.60 19.26
N LYS A 90 -4.14 23.18 18.28
CA LYS A 90 -4.84 22.41 17.23
C LYS A 90 -3.88 21.62 16.33
N LEU A 91 -2.74 22.20 15.96
CA LEU A 91 -1.72 21.54 15.13
C LEU A 91 -1.01 20.40 15.88
N ARG A 92 -0.78 20.54 17.19
CA ARG A 92 -0.30 19.43 18.03
C ARG A 92 -1.33 18.32 18.17
N ALA A 93 -2.59 18.67 18.40
CA ALA A 93 -3.68 17.70 18.50
C ALA A 93 -3.90 16.91 17.19
N SER A 94 -3.63 17.52 16.02
CA SER A 94 -3.72 16.85 14.72
C SER A 94 -2.49 16.01 14.35
N GLY A 95 -1.43 16.07 15.16
CA GLY A 95 -0.17 15.37 14.92
C GLY A 95 0.72 16.02 13.85
N VAL A 96 0.48 17.29 13.51
CA VAL A 96 1.33 18.06 12.57
C VAL A 96 2.59 18.56 13.26
N LEU A 97 2.48 18.90 14.54
CA LEU A 97 3.62 19.29 15.39
C LEU A 97 3.78 18.30 16.53
N VAL A 98 5.02 18.08 16.93
CA VAL A 98 5.32 17.34 18.16
C VAL A 98 4.83 18.13 19.38
N THR A 99 4.32 17.41 20.38
CA THR A 99 3.99 17.94 21.71
C THR A 99 5.25 18.15 22.52
#